data_AF-A0A2G9TYH4-F1
#
_entry.id   AF-A0A2G9TYH4-F1
#
_cell.length_a   1.000
_cell.length_b   1.000
_cell.length_c   1.000
_cell.angle_alpha   90.00
_cell.angle_beta   90.00
_cell.angle_gamma   90.00
#
_symmetry.space_group_name_H-M   'P 1'
#
loop_
_entity.id
_entity.type
_entity.pdbx_description
1 polymer ?
#
loop_
_entity_poly.entity_id
_entity_poly.type
_entity_poly.pdbx_seq_one_letter_code
_entity_poly.pdbx_strand_id
1 'polypeptide(L)'
;MGGLMDTSRSSLITPGMLKSFVNTHQMEMIDEEYAAKLIQKLRRPLEVWLKICDCIELLQEHEPDPICRQKNQMSFEGFVRFLCDPVNFAFVPETIEPDENELHLPLSCYYINSSHNTYLTGHQLKGPSSSEMYRQVLLSGCRCVELDCWDGDDGLPLIYHGHTLVSKIGFRQVVEIIKKSAFTTSDLPVILSIENHCSFQQQAKMAQMFKV
;
A
#
# COMPACT_ATOMS: atom_id res chain seq x y z
N MET A 1 28.57 -21.70 8.95
CA MET A 1 29.97 -21.26 8.76
C MET A 1 30.02 -20.50 7.44
N GLY A 2 29.95 -19.18 7.49
CA GLY A 2 29.99 -18.32 6.31
C GLY A 2 31.41 -18.21 5.79
N GLY A 3 31.67 -18.77 4.61
CA GLY A 3 32.92 -18.53 3.88
C GLY A 3 32.89 -17.10 3.34
N LEU A 4 33.85 -16.28 3.76
CA LEU A 4 34.11 -14.97 3.16
C LEU A 4 34.32 -15.13 1.65
N MET A 5 33.60 -14.33 0.85
CA MET A 5 33.82 -14.27 -0.58
C MET A 5 35.19 -13.69 -0.89
N ASP A 6 36.10 -14.55 -1.35
CA ASP A 6 37.39 -14.13 -1.88
C ASP A 6 37.24 -13.81 -3.39
N THR A 7 37.05 -12.53 -3.72
CA THR A 7 37.09 -12.03 -5.11
C THR A 7 38.51 -11.67 -5.55
N SER A 8 39.54 -11.82 -4.69
CA SER A 8 40.91 -11.38 -4.99
C SER A 8 41.58 -12.15 -6.14
N ARG A 9 41.00 -13.26 -6.57
CA ARG A 9 41.54 -14.17 -7.60
C ARG A 9 40.78 -14.13 -8.93
N SER A 10 39.70 -13.35 -9.07
CA SER A 10 38.91 -13.25 -10.30
C SER A 10 38.29 -11.86 -10.48
N SER A 11 38.47 -11.25 -11.65
CA SER A 11 37.83 -9.98 -12.02
C SER A 11 36.34 -10.12 -12.41
N LEU A 12 35.79 -11.34 -12.33
CA LEU A 12 34.44 -11.70 -12.75
C LEU A 12 33.69 -12.45 -11.66
N ILE A 13 32.39 -12.15 -11.51
CA ILE A 13 31.44 -12.77 -10.60
C ILE A 13 30.68 -13.87 -11.35
N THR A 14 30.65 -15.08 -10.79
CA THR A 14 29.88 -16.22 -11.34
C THR A 14 28.48 -16.31 -10.69
N PRO A 15 27.53 -17.08 -11.25
CA PRO A 15 26.18 -17.22 -10.67
C PRO A 15 26.20 -17.78 -9.24
N GLY A 16 27.10 -18.71 -8.93
CA GLY A 16 27.27 -19.22 -7.56
C GLY A 16 27.82 -18.18 -6.58
N MET A 17 28.71 -17.29 -7.06
CA MET A 17 29.19 -16.15 -6.28
C MET A 17 28.09 -15.09 -6.11
N LEU A 18 27.24 -14.85 -7.12
CA LEU A 18 26.13 -13.92 -6.96
C LEU A 18 25.08 -14.46 -5.99
N LYS A 19 24.67 -15.73 -6.12
CA LYS A 19 23.75 -16.40 -5.20
C LYS A 19 24.23 -16.33 -3.75
N SER A 20 25.49 -16.64 -3.50
CA SER A 20 26.04 -16.60 -2.15
C SER A 20 26.13 -15.16 -1.61
N PHE A 21 26.32 -14.15 -2.47
CA PHE A 21 26.39 -12.74 -2.07
C PHE A 21 25.00 -12.26 -1.68
N VAL A 22 24.00 -12.52 -2.52
CA VAL A 22 22.59 -12.20 -2.27
C VAL A 22 22.12 -12.86 -0.97
N ASN A 23 22.38 -14.15 -0.81
CA ASN A 23 22.03 -14.87 0.41
C ASN A 23 22.72 -14.31 1.67
N THR A 24 24.00 -13.92 1.59
CA THR A 24 24.79 -13.54 2.77
C THR A 24 24.65 -12.06 3.13
N HIS A 25 24.55 -11.18 2.13
CA HIS A 25 24.64 -9.74 2.31
C HIS A 25 23.34 -9.00 2.00
N GLN A 26 22.45 -9.58 1.18
CA GLN A 26 21.10 -9.05 0.95
C GLN A 26 20.04 -9.80 1.78
N MET A 27 20.41 -10.95 2.36
CA MET A 27 19.52 -11.81 3.17
C MET A 27 18.31 -12.36 2.39
N GLU A 28 18.41 -12.45 1.06
CA GLU A 28 17.39 -13.01 0.18
C GLU A 28 17.74 -14.45 -0.21
N MET A 29 16.77 -15.36 -0.16
CA MET A 29 16.98 -16.78 -0.50
C MET A 29 16.52 -17.09 -1.93
N ILE A 30 17.43 -17.58 -2.77
CA ILE A 30 17.15 -18.04 -4.14
C ILE A 30 17.15 -19.59 -4.19
N ASP A 31 16.02 -20.22 -4.56
CA ASP A 31 15.83 -21.69 -4.50
C ASP A 31 15.83 -22.42 -5.87
N GLU A 32 15.98 -23.76 -5.87
CA GLU A 32 15.91 -24.66 -7.05
C GLU A 32 14.51 -25.24 -7.36
N GLU A 33 13.55 -25.17 -6.42
CA GLU A 33 12.21 -25.76 -6.51
C GLU A 33 11.21 -24.84 -7.25
N TYR A 34 11.45 -23.54 -7.19
CA TYR A 34 10.81 -22.47 -7.97
C TYR A 34 11.15 -22.59 -9.46
N ALA A 35 12.36 -23.04 -9.80
CA ALA A 35 12.76 -23.35 -11.17
C ALA A 35 11.93 -24.50 -11.79
N ALA A 36 11.50 -25.47 -10.98
CA ALA A 36 10.63 -26.56 -11.43
C ALA A 36 9.17 -26.10 -11.66
N LYS A 37 8.67 -25.14 -10.88
CA LYS A 37 7.32 -24.56 -11.05
C LYS A 37 7.18 -23.69 -12.30
N LEU A 38 8.29 -23.16 -12.83
CA LEU A 38 8.31 -22.27 -13.99
C LEU A 38 8.18 -22.98 -15.36
N ILE A 39 8.47 -24.30 -15.43
CA ILE A 39 8.30 -25.08 -16.67
C ILE A 39 6.82 -25.19 -17.09
N GLN A 40 5.87 -25.02 -16.16
CA GLN A 40 4.44 -25.19 -16.45
C GLN A 40 3.69 -23.93 -16.91
N LYS A 41 4.30 -22.73 -16.90
CA LYS A 41 3.54 -21.47 -17.09
C LYS A 41 3.94 -20.64 -18.32
N LEU A 42 3.93 -21.26 -19.51
CA LEU A 42 4.09 -20.58 -20.82
C LEU A 42 2.77 -20.41 -21.59
N ARG A 43 1.66 -20.02 -20.96
CA ARG A 43 0.39 -19.83 -21.72
C ARG A 43 -0.54 -18.65 -21.38
N ARG A 44 -0.19 -17.71 -20.50
CA ARG A 44 -1.00 -16.48 -20.36
C ARG A 44 -0.16 -15.24 -20.05
N PRO A 45 -0.58 -14.05 -20.54
CA PRO A 45 0.07 -12.79 -20.21
C PRO A 45 -0.40 -12.26 -18.86
N LEU A 46 0.58 -11.73 -18.13
CA LEU A 46 0.56 -10.86 -16.95
C LEU A 46 -0.41 -11.22 -15.81
N GLU A 47 0.17 -11.77 -14.74
CA GLU A 47 -0.21 -11.43 -13.36
C GLU A 47 1.04 -11.52 -12.48
N VAL A 48 1.20 -10.48 -11.67
CA VAL A 48 2.34 -10.08 -10.81
C VAL A 48 2.63 -11.13 -9.75
N TRP A 49 3.87 -11.63 -9.66
CA TRP A 49 4.39 -12.34 -8.48
C TRP A 49 5.90 -12.08 -8.32
N LEU A 50 6.33 -11.94 -7.07
CA LEU A 50 7.67 -11.56 -6.60
C LEU A 50 8.83 -12.04 -7.49
N LYS A 51 9.65 -11.09 -7.95
CA LYS A 51 10.92 -11.32 -8.64
C LYS A 51 11.90 -12.05 -7.71
N ILE A 52 11.88 -13.39 -7.69
CA ILE A 52 13.14 -14.13 -7.63
C ILE A 52 13.66 -14.07 -9.07
N CYS A 53 14.38 -13.01 -9.41
CA CYS A 53 15.08 -12.98 -10.69
C CYS A 53 16.14 -14.08 -10.65
N ASP A 54 16.09 -15.00 -11.60
CA ASP A 54 17.13 -16.00 -11.77
C ASP A 54 18.49 -15.27 -11.82
N CYS A 55 19.52 -15.74 -11.10
CA CYS A 55 20.83 -15.08 -11.10
C CYS A 55 21.37 -14.92 -12.53
N ILE A 56 20.95 -15.79 -13.44
CA ILE A 56 21.24 -15.71 -14.86
C ILE A 56 20.48 -14.55 -15.53
N GLU A 57 19.19 -14.34 -15.23
CA GLU A 57 18.42 -13.22 -15.76
C GLU A 57 18.97 -11.86 -15.29
N LEU A 58 19.27 -11.72 -14.00
CA LEU A 58 19.92 -10.51 -13.46
C LEU A 58 21.23 -10.23 -14.18
N LEU A 59 22.02 -11.27 -14.41
CA LEU A 59 23.29 -11.17 -15.12
C LEU A 59 23.09 -10.75 -16.57
N GLN A 60 22.14 -11.35 -17.30
CA GLN A 60 21.86 -10.99 -18.69
C GLN A 60 21.33 -9.56 -18.84
N GLU A 61 20.57 -9.08 -17.85
CA GLU A 61 19.96 -7.74 -17.83
C GLU A 61 20.98 -6.63 -17.53
N HIS A 62 21.89 -6.87 -16.57
CA HIS A 62 22.76 -5.82 -16.03
C HIS A 62 24.18 -5.85 -16.59
N GLU A 63 24.64 -6.97 -17.19
CA GLU A 63 25.98 -7.09 -17.74
C GLU A 63 26.12 -6.39 -19.12
N PRO A 64 26.94 -5.33 -19.25
CA PRO A 64 27.15 -4.66 -20.53
C PRO A 64 27.92 -5.49 -21.56
N ASP A 65 28.90 -6.30 -21.15
CA ASP A 65 29.79 -7.00 -22.07
C ASP A 65 29.11 -8.28 -22.64
N PRO A 66 28.88 -8.37 -23.97
CA PRO A 66 28.32 -9.56 -24.61
C PRO A 66 29.12 -10.85 -24.38
N ILE A 67 30.45 -10.76 -24.23
CA ILE A 67 31.31 -11.92 -23.99
C ILE A 67 31.08 -12.45 -22.57
N CYS A 68 30.98 -11.55 -21.59
CA CYS A 68 30.67 -11.90 -20.20
C CYS A 68 29.26 -12.49 -20.10
N ARG A 69 28.27 -11.89 -20.78
CA ARG A 69 26.90 -12.45 -20.90
C ARG A 69 26.88 -13.86 -21.50
N GLN A 70 27.59 -14.09 -22.60
CA GLN A 70 27.63 -15.42 -23.23
C GLN A 70 28.21 -16.49 -22.29
N LYS A 71 29.12 -16.10 -21.38
CA LYS A 71 29.73 -16.98 -20.40
C LYS A 71 28.97 -17.06 -19.08
N ASN A 72 27.83 -16.36 -18.94
CA ASN A 72 27.11 -16.18 -17.69
C ASN A 72 28.02 -15.66 -16.57
N GLN A 73 28.82 -14.64 -16.88
CA GLN A 73 29.71 -13.95 -15.94
C GLN A 73 29.32 -12.46 -15.86
N MET A 74 29.47 -11.89 -14.67
CA MET A 74 29.22 -10.48 -14.42
C MET A 74 30.54 -9.76 -14.09
N SER A 75 30.77 -8.64 -14.76
CA SER A 75 31.87 -7.72 -14.53
C SER A 75 31.60 -6.83 -13.32
N PHE A 76 32.63 -6.12 -12.84
CA PHE A 76 32.43 -5.11 -11.78
C PHE A 76 31.44 -4.01 -12.19
N GLU A 77 31.46 -3.60 -13.46
CA GLU A 77 30.49 -2.62 -13.98
C GLU A 77 29.07 -3.18 -13.95
N GLY A 78 28.87 -4.42 -14.43
CA GLY A 78 27.57 -5.09 -14.36
C GLY A 78 27.04 -5.22 -12.93
N PHE A 79 27.93 -5.49 -11.97
CA PHE A 79 27.58 -5.57 -10.55
C PHE A 79 27.18 -4.22 -9.95
N VAL A 80 27.92 -3.14 -10.25
CA VAL A 80 27.54 -1.77 -9.83
C VAL A 80 26.20 -1.38 -10.45
N ARG A 81 25.96 -1.73 -11.72
CA ARG A 81 24.68 -1.48 -12.39
C ARG A 81 23.53 -2.22 -11.74
N PHE A 82 23.73 -3.48 -11.34
CA PHE A 82 22.75 -4.24 -10.57
C PHE A 82 22.42 -3.56 -9.23
N LEU A 83 23.42 -3.18 -8.44
CA LEU A 83 23.18 -2.56 -7.14
C LEU A 83 22.53 -1.17 -7.24
N CYS A 84 22.86 -0.40 -8.28
CA CYS A 84 22.33 0.94 -8.52
C CYS A 84 21.08 0.94 -9.42
N ASP A 85 20.50 -0.23 -9.71
CA ASP A 85 19.29 -0.29 -10.52
C ASP A 85 18.15 0.47 -9.79
N PRO A 86 17.42 1.37 -10.47
CA PRO A 86 16.33 2.12 -9.86
C PRO A 86 15.19 1.25 -9.31
N VAL A 87 15.12 -0.04 -9.66
CA VAL A 87 14.15 -0.99 -9.11
C VAL A 87 14.69 -1.83 -7.93
N ASN A 88 15.96 -1.65 -7.54
CA ASN A 88 16.55 -2.29 -6.36
C ASN A 88 16.19 -1.53 -5.07
N PHE A 89 14.90 -1.43 -4.77
CA PHE A 89 14.40 -0.76 -3.58
C PHE A 89 14.76 -1.55 -2.31
N ALA A 90 15.05 -0.85 -1.21
CA ALA A 90 15.29 -1.48 0.09
C ALA A 90 14.05 -2.22 0.64
N PHE A 91 12.86 -1.81 0.20
CA PHE A 91 11.58 -2.39 0.58
C PHE A 91 10.54 -2.06 -0.49
N VAL A 92 9.73 -3.04 -0.89
CA VAL A 92 8.65 -2.87 -1.88
C VAL A 92 7.33 -3.25 -1.22
N PRO A 93 6.70 -2.34 -0.45
CA PRO A 93 5.46 -2.62 0.26
C PRO A 93 4.34 -3.15 -0.65
N GLU A 94 4.34 -2.75 -1.93
CA GLU A 94 3.33 -3.13 -2.93
C GLU A 94 3.35 -4.63 -3.26
N THR A 95 4.39 -5.36 -2.85
CA THR A 95 4.50 -6.82 -3.02
C THR A 95 4.00 -7.62 -1.82
N ILE A 96 3.63 -6.94 -0.74
CA ILE A 96 3.06 -7.59 0.46
C ILE A 96 1.56 -7.76 0.22
N GLU A 97 1.16 -8.99 -0.09
CA GLU A 97 -0.24 -9.35 -0.08
C GLU A 97 -0.70 -9.61 1.37
N PRO A 98 -1.89 -9.12 1.78
CA PRO A 98 -2.44 -9.43 3.08
C PRO A 98 -2.68 -10.94 3.23
N ASP A 99 -2.20 -11.55 4.31
CA ASP A 99 -2.57 -12.93 4.63
C ASP A 99 -3.99 -12.95 5.21
N GLU A 100 -4.95 -13.46 4.43
CA GLU A 100 -6.34 -13.57 4.87
C GLU A 100 -6.50 -14.42 6.13
N ASN A 101 -5.60 -15.39 6.38
CA ASN A 101 -5.65 -16.22 7.57
C ASN A 101 -5.37 -15.43 8.86
N GLU A 102 -4.70 -14.28 8.76
CA GLU A 102 -4.44 -13.40 9.89
C GLU A 102 -5.63 -12.51 10.24
N LEU A 103 -6.70 -12.45 9.43
CA LEU A 103 -7.86 -11.57 9.59
C LEU A 103 -9.02 -12.19 10.39
N HIS A 104 -8.78 -13.30 11.09
CA HIS A 104 -9.79 -14.06 11.83
C HIS A 104 -9.82 -13.81 13.36
N LEU A 105 -8.91 -12.98 13.88
CA LEU A 105 -8.91 -12.60 15.29
C LEU A 105 -10.01 -11.56 15.57
N PRO A 106 -10.38 -11.32 16.83
CA PRO A 106 -11.28 -10.23 17.19
C PRO A 106 -10.77 -8.86 16.70
N LEU A 107 -11.67 -7.94 16.33
CA LEU A 107 -11.31 -6.63 15.77
C LEU A 107 -10.36 -5.81 16.67
N SER A 108 -10.42 -6.02 17.99
CA SER A 108 -9.54 -5.37 18.98
C SER A 108 -8.08 -5.83 18.92
N CYS A 109 -7.75 -6.86 18.16
CA CYS A 109 -6.39 -7.37 17.98
C CYS A 109 -5.63 -6.66 16.85
N TYR A 110 -6.28 -5.75 16.12
CA TYR A 110 -5.69 -5.06 14.97
C TYR A 110 -5.50 -3.58 15.25
N TYR A 111 -4.41 -3.02 14.73
CA TYR A 111 -4.33 -1.59 14.51
C TYR A 111 -5.24 -1.21 13.34
N ILE A 112 -6.02 -0.14 13.50
CA ILE A 112 -6.96 0.34 12.48
C ILE A 112 -6.53 1.75 12.08
N ASN A 113 -6.17 1.93 10.81
CA ASN A 113 -5.84 3.24 10.25
C ASN A 113 -7.06 4.17 10.36
N SER A 114 -6.91 5.28 11.09
CA SER A 114 -8.01 6.11 11.56
C SER A 114 -7.73 7.60 11.33
N SER A 115 -8.76 8.34 10.93
CA SER A 115 -8.70 9.78 10.66
C SER A 115 -9.57 10.54 11.66
N HIS A 116 -9.03 11.64 12.19
CA HIS A 116 -9.71 12.56 13.09
C HIS A 116 -10.08 13.84 12.36
N ASN A 117 -11.30 14.34 12.57
CA ASN A 117 -11.91 15.48 11.86
C ASN A 117 -11.69 15.40 10.35
N THR A 118 -12.07 14.26 9.77
CA THR A 118 -11.78 13.89 8.37
C THR A 118 -12.23 14.93 7.35
N TYR A 119 -13.27 15.71 7.66
CA TYR A 119 -13.81 16.75 6.80
C TYR A 119 -12.89 17.99 6.66
N LEU A 120 -11.91 18.20 7.54
CA LEU A 120 -11.02 19.37 7.52
C LEU A 120 -9.88 19.22 6.49
N THR A 121 -9.66 20.25 5.67
CA THR A 121 -8.51 20.28 4.74
C THR A 121 -7.30 21.01 5.33
N GLY A 122 -7.41 21.55 6.54
CA GLY A 122 -6.43 22.47 7.10
C GLY A 122 -6.64 22.71 8.60
N HIS A 123 -6.52 23.96 9.01
CA HIS A 123 -6.49 24.31 10.44
C HIS A 123 -7.83 24.08 11.14
N GLN A 124 -7.77 23.57 12.38
CA GLN A 124 -8.92 23.16 13.20
C GLN A 124 -9.95 24.28 13.44
N LEU A 125 -9.49 25.53 13.63
CA LEU A 125 -10.38 26.66 13.98
C LEU A 125 -10.85 27.48 12.77
N LYS A 126 -10.19 27.33 11.62
CA LYS A 126 -10.41 28.17 10.44
C LYS A 126 -9.89 27.45 9.21
N GLY A 127 -10.74 27.28 8.22
CA GLY A 127 -10.34 26.66 6.96
C GLY A 127 -11.52 26.03 6.25
N PRO A 128 -11.29 25.52 5.03
CA PRO A 128 -12.30 24.78 4.33
C PRO A 128 -12.52 23.41 4.98
N SER A 129 -13.77 22.97 4.88
CA SER A 129 -14.15 21.57 4.98
C SER A 129 -14.53 21.06 3.60
N SER A 130 -14.17 19.81 3.29
CA SER A 130 -14.41 19.22 1.98
C SER A 130 -14.87 17.79 2.12
N SER A 131 -15.95 17.45 1.42
CA SER A 131 -16.45 16.09 1.34
C SER A 131 -15.51 15.17 0.54
N GLU A 132 -14.65 15.73 -0.32
CA GLU A 132 -13.62 14.98 -1.06
C GLU A 132 -12.53 14.42 -0.14
N MET A 133 -12.32 15.00 1.05
CA MET A 133 -11.35 14.45 2.01
C MET A 133 -11.70 13.02 2.43
N TYR A 134 -12.99 12.71 2.60
CA TYR A 134 -13.43 11.34 2.89
C TYR A 134 -13.03 10.37 1.78
N ARG A 135 -13.17 10.77 0.51
CA ARG A 135 -12.72 9.95 -0.63
C ARG A 135 -11.22 9.72 -0.57
N GLN A 136 -10.43 10.77 -0.41
CA GLN A 136 -8.97 10.66 -0.41
C GLN A 136 -8.45 9.79 0.75
N VAL A 137 -9.00 9.99 1.95
CA VAL A 137 -8.65 9.24 3.16
C VAL A 137 -9.03 7.76 3.04
N LEU A 138 -10.22 7.44 2.49
CA LEU A 138 -10.61 6.06 2.23
C LEU A 138 -9.73 5.42 1.14
N LEU A 139 -9.38 6.16 0.08
CA LEU A 139 -8.51 5.66 -0.99
C LEU A 139 -7.07 5.41 -0.51
N SER A 140 -6.61 6.12 0.52
CA SER A 140 -5.30 5.87 1.15
C SER A 140 -5.29 4.69 2.13
N GLY A 141 -6.39 3.93 2.23
CA GLY A 141 -6.51 2.75 3.10
C GLY A 141 -6.98 3.03 4.53
N CYS A 142 -7.40 4.26 4.86
CA CYS A 142 -7.98 4.55 6.18
C CYS A 142 -9.32 3.82 6.34
N ARG A 143 -9.58 3.21 7.51
CA ARG A 143 -10.77 2.39 7.81
C ARG A 143 -11.64 2.97 8.92
N CYS A 144 -11.27 4.10 9.52
CA CYS A 144 -12.11 4.82 10.48
C CYS A 144 -12.14 6.31 10.13
N VAL A 145 -13.31 6.87 9.88
CA VAL A 145 -13.50 8.29 9.53
C VAL A 145 -14.51 8.95 10.45
N GLU A 146 -14.34 10.24 10.68
CA GLU A 146 -15.10 11.01 11.67
C GLU A 146 -16.10 11.96 11.01
N LEU A 147 -17.30 12.07 11.59
CA LEU A 147 -18.41 12.89 11.12
C LEU A 147 -18.99 13.72 12.28
N ASP A 148 -18.66 15.00 12.32
CA ASP A 148 -19.20 15.95 13.30
C ASP A 148 -20.53 16.50 12.80
N CYS A 149 -21.63 15.89 13.23
CA CYS A 149 -22.95 16.12 12.68
C CYS A 149 -23.68 17.21 13.47
N TRP A 150 -24.16 18.24 12.76
CA TRP A 150 -24.85 19.39 13.33
C TRP A 150 -26.13 19.70 12.53
N ASP A 151 -27.08 20.37 13.19
CA ASP A 151 -28.32 20.81 12.55
C ASP A 151 -28.06 21.86 11.44
N GLY A 152 -28.70 21.67 10.28
CA GLY A 152 -28.78 22.67 9.22
C GLY A 152 -30.06 23.51 9.29
N ASP A 153 -29.98 24.76 8.80
CA ASP A 153 -31.09 25.72 8.82
C ASP A 153 -32.26 25.31 7.90
N ASP A 154 -31.99 24.46 6.91
CA ASP A 154 -32.98 23.88 5.98
C ASP A 154 -33.58 22.56 6.49
N GLY A 155 -33.25 22.15 7.72
CA GLY A 155 -33.70 20.90 8.32
C GLY A 155 -32.92 19.66 7.85
N LEU A 156 -31.80 19.85 7.14
CA LEU A 156 -30.90 18.77 6.75
C LEU A 156 -29.57 18.82 7.54
N PRO A 157 -29.04 17.66 7.98
CA PRO A 157 -27.82 17.63 8.76
C PRO A 157 -26.61 18.10 7.95
N LEU A 158 -25.71 18.82 8.61
CA LEU A 158 -24.45 19.34 8.11
C LEU A 158 -23.28 18.71 8.88
N ILE A 159 -22.08 18.81 8.30
CA ILE A 159 -20.82 18.43 8.94
C ILE A 159 -19.89 19.64 9.00
N TYR A 160 -19.39 19.96 10.19
CA TYR A 160 -18.37 20.99 10.45
C TYR A 160 -17.90 20.95 11.91
N HIS A 161 -16.79 21.65 12.20
CA HIS A 161 -16.28 21.78 13.56
C HIS A 161 -17.06 22.86 14.33
N GLY A 162 -17.80 22.44 15.35
CA GLY A 162 -18.72 23.27 16.12
C GLY A 162 -18.09 24.54 16.69
N HIS A 163 -18.85 25.65 16.70
CA HIS A 163 -18.42 26.94 17.28
C HIS A 163 -17.12 27.52 16.71
N THR A 164 -16.73 27.13 15.49
CA THR A 164 -15.54 27.65 14.79
C THR A 164 -15.87 28.36 13.47
N LEU A 165 -14.85 28.82 12.74
CA LEU A 165 -14.96 29.50 11.45
C LEU A 165 -14.73 28.56 10.25
N VAL A 166 -14.81 27.25 10.44
CA VAL A 166 -14.68 26.29 9.34
C VAL A 166 -15.95 26.25 8.48
N SER A 167 -15.82 25.98 7.18
CA SER A 167 -16.98 25.91 6.30
C SER A 167 -17.82 24.66 6.58
N LYS A 168 -19.11 24.70 6.22
CA LYS A 168 -20.03 23.57 6.41
C LYS A 168 -20.17 22.77 5.12
N ILE A 169 -20.28 21.45 5.24
CA ILE A 169 -20.58 20.53 4.12
C ILE A 169 -21.83 19.70 4.42
N GLY A 170 -22.53 19.25 3.37
CA GLY A 170 -23.78 18.49 3.54
C GLY A 170 -23.51 17.05 3.98
N PHE A 171 -24.19 16.58 5.02
CA PHE A 171 -24.06 15.21 5.52
C PHE A 171 -24.39 14.17 4.43
N ARG A 172 -25.46 14.40 3.66
CA ARG A 172 -25.86 13.50 2.56
C ARG A 172 -24.74 13.31 1.54
N GLN A 173 -24.07 14.39 1.16
CA GLN A 173 -22.97 14.35 0.19
C GLN A 173 -21.81 13.51 0.72
N VAL A 174 -21.48 13.66 2.01
CA VAL A 174 -20.43 12.87 2.67
C VAL A 174 -20.78 11.38 2.66
N VAL A 175 -22.01 11.00 3.06
CA VAL A 175 -22.46 9.60 3.04
C VAL A 175 -22.41 9.01 1.62
N GLU A 176 -22.83 9.77 0.60
CA GLU A 176 -22.77 9.33 -0.80
C GLU A 176 -21.34 9.13 -1.31
N ILE A 177 -20.38 9.94 -0.86
CA ILE A 177 -18.97 9.79 -1.20
C ILE A 177 -18.35 8.59 -0.49
N ILE A 178 -18.62 8.42 0.81
CA ILE A 178 -18.16 7.25 1.58
C ILE A 178 -18.67 5.97 0.93
N LYS A 179 -19.96 5.90 0.59
CA LYS A 179 -20.57 4.75 -0.09
C LYS A 179 -19.84 4.36 -1.38
N LYS A 180 -19.36 5.34 -2.15
CA LYS A 180 -18.66 5.12 -3.43
C LYS A 180 -17.19 4.72 -3.25
N SER A 181 -16.56 5.06 -2.13
CA SER A 181 -15.10 4.96 -1.95
C SER A 181 -14.65 4.00 -0.85
N ALA A 182 -15.54 3.62 0.08
CA ALA A 182 -15.22 2.81 1.25
C ALA A 182 -14.49 1.51 0.89
N PHE A 183 -14.91 0.86 -0.19
CA PHE A 183 -14.41 -0.45 -0.60
C PHE A 183 -13.64 -0.42 -1.93
N THR A 184 -13.08 0.73 -2.32
CA THR A 184 -12.30 0.80 -3.58
C THR A 184 -10.88 0.27 -3.41
N THR A 185 -10.21 0.60 -2.29
CA THR A 185 -8.83 0.18 -2.02
C THR A 185 -8.76 -1.08 -1.15
N SER A 186 -9.79 -1.36 -0.35
CA SER A 186 -9.82 -2.51 0.57
C SER A 186 -11.27 -2.88 0.91
N ASP A 187 -11.58 -4.18 0.92
CA ASP A 187 -12.90 -4.72 1.26
C ASP A 187 -13.12 -4.91 2.77
N LEU A 188 -12.15 -4.51 3.59
CA LEU A 188 -12.23 -4.58 5.05
C LEU A 188 -13.25 -3.58 5.62
N PRO A 189 -13.83 -3.86 6.81
CA PRO A 189 -14.88 -3.02 7.39
C PRO A 189 -14.42 -1.58 7.61
N VAL A 190 -15.36 -0.65 7.42
CA VAL A 190 -15.18 0.78 7.70
C VAL A 190 -15.98 1.16 8.94
N ILE A 191 -15.36 1.91 9.84
CA ILE A 191 -15.94 2.48 11.05
C ILE A 191 -16.28 3.94 10.79
N LEU A 192 -17.52 4.33 11.06
CA LEU A 192 -17.95 5.72 11.04
C LEU A 192 -18.04 6.20 12.49
N SER A 193 -17.10 7.05 12.90
CA SER A 193 -17.14 7.74 14.19
C SER A 193 -18.10 8.93 14.07
N ILE A 194 -19.26 8.85 14.72
CA ILE A 194 -20.30 9.88 14.65
C ILE A 194 -20.23 10.74 15.92
N GLU A 195 -19.81 11.99 15.77
CA GLU A 195 -19.95 13.00 16.82
C GLU A 195 -21.27 13.75 16.60
N ASN A 196 -22.30 13.37 17.37
CA ASN A 196 -23.68 13.77 17.10
C ASN A 196 -24.14 14.98 17.95
N HIS A 197 -24.38 16.10 17.28
CA HIS A 197 -24.96 17.33 17.86
C HIS A 197 -26.31 17.71 17.24
N CYS A 198 -26.91 16.82 16.46
CA CYS A 198 -28.19 17.06 15.79
C CYS A 198 -29.38 16.92 16.73
N SER A 199 -30.46 17.65 16.46
CA SER A 199 -31.77 17.45 17.08
C SER A 199 -32.37 16.10 16.70
N PHE A 200 -33.34 15.60 17.48
CA PHE A 200 -34.01 14.33 17.18
C PHE A 200 -34.64 14.27 15.77
N GLN A 201 -35.14 15.41 15.27
CA GLN A 201 -35.70 15.48 13.92
C GLN A 201 -34.64 15.24 12.85
N GLN A 202 -33.45 15.85 12.99
CA GLN A 202 -32.36 15.68 12.03
C GLN A 202 -31.59 14.37 12.25
N GLN A 203 -31.55 13.82 13.47
CA GLN A 203 -31.06 12.45 13.71
C GLN A 203 -31.90 11.42 12.96
N ALA A 204 -33.23 11.58 12.92
CA ALA A 204 -34.10 10.73 12.11
C ALA A 204 -33.77 10.83 10.61
N LYS A 205 -33.39 12.02 10.12
CA LYS A 205 -32.90 12.21 8.75
C LYS A 205 -31.55 11.53 8.51
N MET A 206 -30.59 11.65 9.43
CA MET A 206 -29.31 10.94 9.36
C MET A 206 -29.52 9.42 9.28
N ALA A 207 -30.36 8.87 10.16
CA ALA A 207 -30.69 7.45 10.16
C ALA A 207 -31.36 6.98 8.86
N GLN A 208 -32.19 7.82 8.23
CA GLN A 208 -32.74 7.55 6.90
C GLN A 208 -31.65 7.55 5.83
N MET A 209 -30.74 8.52 5.86
CA MET A 209 -29.65 8.64 4.87
C MET A 209 -28.64 7.49 4.95
N PHE A 210 -28.36 6.95 6.14
CA PHE A 210 -27.48 5.78 6.28
C PHE A 210 -28.07 4.47 5.72
N LYS A 211 -29.40 4.35 5.65
CA LYS A 211 -30.06 3.12 5.18
C LYS A 211 -30.08 2.97 3.65
N VAL A 212 -29.81 4.06 2.90
CA VAL A 212 -30.05 4.14 1.45
C VAL A 212 -28.76 3.94 0.66
#